data_AF-A0A662FHU3-F1
#
_entry.id   AF-A0A662FHU3-F1
#
_cell.length_a   1.000
_cell.length_b   1.000
_cell.length_c   1.000
_cell.angle_alpha   90.00
_cell.angle_beta   90.00
_cell.angle_gamma   90.00
#
_symmetry.space_group_name_H-M   'P 1'
#
loop_
_entity.id
_entity.type
_entity.pdbx_description
1 polymer ?
#
loop_
_entity_poly.entity_id
_entity_poly.type
_entity_poly.pdbx_seq_one_letter_code
_entity_poly.pdbx_strand_id
1 'polypeptide(L)'
;MKTALNVLEIKQITKELQELKGARIDKIYQPDGFLIRTHKTGQGKKMIKIEPNKIWITQKKPEMPTKIPHFCTKLRKELEGKKITQIKQLNNERIIQFTLETQKEKKHLIIELFANGNLIITDSENKIICAQEERAWKDRTIKKGQTYKLPPTKKHPTKLKPPELGQYKTLSEKIDSETTITAPKPKKTEYDKKKEKLQKMIKAQKETAKEQEKKAAELQKKGEKIYEKYQELTQTINTIKQEQKTKSLQEIQKQLKKLQTPLKIKKINPEKQTIIVEV
;
A
#
# COMPACT_ATOMS: atom_id res chain seq x y z
N MET A 1 0.23 5.31 -17.42
CA MET A 1 1.67 5.21 -17.75
C MET A 1 2.04 3.76 -18.01
N LYS A 2 2.96 3.51 -18.94
CA LYS A 2 3.44 2.15 -19.23
C LYS A 2 4.09 1.57 -17.97
N THR A 3 3.64 0.39 -17.55
CA THR A 3 4.03 -0.22 -16.27
C THR A 3 5.36 -0.97 -16.33
N ALA A 4 5.78 -1.42 -17.52
CA ALA A 4 6.97 -2.23 -17.71
C ALA A 4 7.67 -1.94 -19.05
N LEU A 5 9.00 -1.98 -19.06
CA LEU A 5 9.79 -1.96 -20.28
C LEU A 5 9.79 -3.34 -20.95
N ASN A 6 9.71 -3.36 -22.28
CA ASN A 6 9.87 -4.57 -23.09
C ASN A 6 11.36 -4.83 -23.41
N VAL A 7 11.66 -5.95 -24.07
CA VAL A 7 13.04 -6.36 -24.38
C VAL A 7 13.80 -5.34 -25.24
N LEU A 8 13.16 -4.72 -26.23
CA LEU A 8 13.80 -3.71 -27.08
C LEU A 8 14.06 -2.40 -26.32
N GLU A 9 13.13 -2.02 -25.44
CA GLU A 9 13.29 -0.89 -24.53
C GLU A 9 14.45 -1.12 -23.56
N ILE A 10 14.59 -2.34 -23.01
CA ILE A 10 15.76 -2.70 -22.19
C ILE A 10 17.04 -2.62 -23.02
N LYS A 11 17.04 -3.06 -24.28
CA LYS A 11 18.20 -2.93 -25.17
C LYS A 11 18.58 -1.46 -25.38
N GLN A 12 17.60 -0.59 -25.60
CA GLN A 12 17.82 0.85 -25.76
C GLN A 12 18.34 1.49 -24.46
N ILE A 13 17.70 1.23 -23.32
CA ILE A 13 18.17 1.71 -22.02
C ILE A 13 19.58 1.21 -21.71
N THR A 14 19.91 -0.04 -22.05
CA THR A 14 21.25 -0.60 -21.85
C THR A 14 22.32 0.17 -22.65
N LYS A 15 21.97 0.70 -23.83
CA LYS A 15 22.85 1.60 -24.60
C LYS A 15 23.05 2.93 -23.89
N GLU A 16 21.98 3.53 -23.38
CA GLU A 16 22.05 4.80 -22.62
C GLU A 16 22.89 4.64 -21.35
N LEU A 17 22.72 3.53 -20.63
CA LEU A 17 23.48 3.21 -19.43
C LEU A 17 24.99 3.03 -19.69
N GLN A 18 25.44 2.81 -20.94
CA GLN A 18 26.87 2.69 -21.26
C GLN A 18 27.69 3.92 -20.86
N GLU A 19 27.06 5.09 -20.77
CA GLU A 19 27.72 6.32 -20.31
C GLU A 19 28.33 6.18 -18.91
N LEU A 20 27.76 5.30 -18.09
CA LEU A 20 28.19 4.99 -16.73
C LEU A 20 29.43 4.08 -16.68
N LYS A 21 29.86 3.52 -17.82
CA LYS A 21 31.10 2.76 -17.91
C LYS A 21 32.26 3.64 -17.45
N GLY A 22 33.04 3.12 -16.52
CA GLY A 22 34.13 3.82 -15.86
C GLY A 22 33.73 4.64 -14.63
N ALA A 23 32.44 4.83 -14.34
CA ALA A 23 31.97 5.46 -13.12
C ALA A 23 32.14 4.52 -11.92
N ARG A 24 32.33 5.08 -10.73
CA ARG A 24 32.30 4.35 -9.46
C ARG A 24 30.93 4.45 -8.81
N ILE A 25 30.48 3.39 -8.16
CA ILE A 25 29.30 3.44 -7.29
C ILE A 25 29.66 4.31 -6.07
N ASP A 26 28.96 5.42 -5.90
CA ASP A 26 29.16 6.37 -4.81
C ASP A 26 28.24 6.01 -3.64
N LYS A 27 26.92 5.98 -3.87
CA LYS A 27 25.95 5.71 -2.81
C LYS A 27 24.71 5.01 -3.33
N ILE A 28 24.18 4.06 -2.57
CA ILE A 28 22.94 3.34 -2.93
C ILE A 28 21.82 3.73 -1.96
N TYR A 29 20.63 4.05 -2.46
CA TYR A 29 19.46 4.40 -1.67
C TYR A 29 18.29 3.49 -2.02
N GLN A 30 17.32 3.38 -1.11
CA GLN A 30 16.11 2.61 -1.34
C GLN A 30 14.87 3.36 -0.82
N PRO A 31 14.42 4.44 -1.52
CA PRO A 31 13.12 5.04 -1.27
C PRO A 31 12.02 4.10 -1.81
N ASP A 32 11.40 4.43 -2.94
CA ASP A 32 10.44 3.59 -3.66
C ASP A 32 11.13 2.87 -4.84
N GLY A 33 11.76 1.73 -4.58
CA GLY A 33 12.76 1.12 -5.47
C GLY A 33 14.19 1.56 -5.12
N PHE A 34 15.18 1.20 -5.95
CA PHE A 34 16.59 1.55 -5.70
C PHE A 34 17.00 2.78 -6.46
N LEU A 35 17.86 3.59 -5.85
CA LEU A 35 18.55 4.69 -6.51
C LEU A 35 20.04 4.52 -6.30
N ILE A 36 20.78 4.30 -7.38
CA ILE A 36 22.24 4.14 -7.34
C ILE A 36 22.84 5.44 -7.85
N ARG A 37 23.57 6.14 -6.99
CA ARG A 37 24.40 7.27 -7.38
C ARG A 37 25.77 6.76 -7.80
N THR A 38 26.21 7.22 -8.96
CA THR A 38 27.54 6.95 -9.49
C THR A 38 28.33 8.25 -9.63
N HIS A 39 29.65 8.19 -9.53
CA HIS A 39 30.54 9.30 -9.78
C HIS A 39 31.61 8.91 -10.79
N LYS A 40 31.82 9.75 -11.80
CA LYS A 40 32.87 9.57 -12.80
C LYS A 40 33.70 10.85 -12.87
N THR A 41 35.03 10.71 -12.69
CA THR A 41 35.96 11.83 -12.77
C THR A 41 35.78 12.59 -14.09
N GLY A 42 35.64 13.92 -14.02
CA GLY A 42 35.39 14.79 -15.18
C GLY A 42 33.94 14.83 -15.70
N GLN A 43 33.09 13.86 -15.33
CA GLN A 43 31.68 13.81 -15.77
C GLN A 43 30.68 13.99 -14.61
N GLY A 44 31.18 14.04 -13.37
CA GLY A 44 30.38 14.32 -12.18
C GLY A 44 29.53 13.14 -11.73
N LYS A 45 28.39 13.46 -11.10
CA LYS A 45 27.48 12.49 -10.47
C LYS A 45 26.30 12.20 -11.41
N LYS A 46 25.93 10.92 -11.51
CA LYS A 46 24.69 10.47 -12.15
C LYS A 46 23.90 9.58 -11.21
N MET A 47 22.59 9.51 -11.41
CA MET A 47 21.72 8.66 -10.61
C MET A 47 20.96 7.70 -11.53
N ILE A 48 20.90 6.45 -11.10
CA ILE A 48 20.19 5.37 -11.78
C ILE A 48 19.02 4.99 -10.88
N LYS A 49 17.80 5.10 -11.40
CA LYS A 49 16.61 4.63 -10.70
C LYS A 49 16.26 3.23 -11.20
N ILE A 50 15.99 2.32 -10.27
CA ILE A 50 15.60 0.94 -10.54
C ILE A 50 14.29 0.66 -9.81
N GLU A 51 13.29 0.25 -10.58
CA GLU A 51 11.99 -0.21 -10.13
C GLU A 51 11.75 -1.64 -10.67
N PRO A 52 10.76 -2.39 -10.15
CA PRO A 52 10.51 -3.78 -10.52
C PRO A 52 10.56 -4.11 -12.02
N ASN A 53 10.12 -3.19 -12.88
CA ASN A 53 10.04 -3.41 -14.33
C ASN A 53 10.66 -2.27 -15.17
N LYS A 54 11.41 -1.37 -14.54
CA LYS A 54 11.99 -0.18 -15.19
C LYS A 54 13.36 0.14 -14.60
N ILE A 55 14.24 0.64 -15.44
CA ILE A 55 15.52 1.22 -15.05
C ILE A 55 15.80 2.41 -15.96
N TRP A 56 16.29 3.51 -15.42
CA TRP A 56 16.63 4.69 -16.20
C TRP A 56 17.63 5.59 -15.46
N ILE A 57 18.27 6.49 -16.21
CA ILE A 57 19.06 7.58 -15.64
C ILE A 57 18.10 8.70 -15.24
N THR A 58 18.18 9.16 -14.00
CA THR A 58 17.33 10.23 -13.46
C THR A 58 18.16 11.43 -13.01
N GLN A 59 17.60 12.63 -13.18
CA GLN A 59 18.16 13.86 -12.60
C GLN A 59 17.40 14.31 -11.35
N LYS A 60 16.26 13.67 -11.06
CA LYS A 60 15.43 13.98 -9.90
C LYS A 60 16.11 13.46 -8.63
N LYS A 61 16.21 14.33 -7.62
CA LYS A 61 16.73 13.99 -6.29
C LYS A 61 15.54 13.62 -5.39
N PRO A 62 15.31 12.34 -5.07
CA PRO A 62 14.25 11.99 -4.12
C PRO A 62 14.58 12.52 -2.73
N GLU A 63 13.55 12.79 -1.94
CA GLU A 63 13.69 12.92 -0.50
C GLU A 63 14.29 11.63 0.07
N MET A 64 15.35 11.80 0.85
CA MET A 64 16.11 10.67 1.37
C MET A 64 15.32 10.00 2.49
N PRO A 65 15.13 8.67 2.46
CA PRO A 65 14.46 7.98 3.55
C PRO A 65 15.29 8.11 4.84
N THR A 66 14.63 8.38 5.96
CA THR A 66 15.27 8.50 7.29
C THR A 66 15.85 7.18 7.79
N LYS A 67 15.37 6.03 7.28
CA LYS A 67 15.89 4.69 7.59
C LYS A 67 16.35 3.97 6.32
N ILE A 68 17.55 3.40 6.36
CA ILE A 68 18.11 2.59 5.28
C ILE A 68 17.68 1.12 5.50
N PRO A 69 16.96 0.49 4.57
CA PRO A 69 16.59 -0.92 4.70
C PRO A 69 17.81 -1.85 4.74
N HIS A 70 17.69 -2.99 5.44
CA HIS A 70 18.81 -3.93 5.65
C HIS A 70 19.48 -4.42 4.36
N PHE A 71 18.69 -4.69 3.31
CA PHE A 71 19.24 -5.13 2.03
C PHE A 71 20.03 -4.01 1.31
N CYS A 72 19.61 -2.75 1.45
CA CYS A 72 20.37 -1.61 0.94
C CYS A 72 21.76 -1.54 1.59
N THR A 73 21.88 -1.79 2.90
CA THR A 73 23.18 -1.88 3.59
C THR A 73 24.07 -2.98 3.02
N LYS A 74 23.51 -4.14 2.66
CA LYS A 74 24.26 -5.21 1.99
C LYS A 74 24.75 -4.77 0.61
N LEU A 75 23.88 -4.17 -0.22
CA LEU A 75 24.29 -3.64 -1.53
C LEU A 75 25.44 -2.64 -1.39
N ARG A 76 25.37 -1.74 -0.40
CA ARG A 76 26.43 -0.76 -0.14
C ARG A 76 27.75 -1.43 0.19
N LYS A 77 27.74 -2.34 1.17
CA LYS A 77 28.93 -3.13 1.56
C LYS A 77 29.58 -3.83 0.37
N GLU A 78 28.75 -4.41 -0.49
CA GLU A 78 29.25 -5.22 -1.61
C GLU A 78 29.67 -4.39 -2.82
N LEU A 79 29.05 -3.22 -3.08
CA LEU A 79 29.17 -2.49 -4.35
C LEU A 79 29.76 -1.08 -4.28
N GLU A 80 29.67 -0.36 -3.15
CA GLU A 80 30.19 1.00 -3.05
C GLU A 80 31.72 1.04 -3.29
N GLY A 81 32.18 2.10 -3.96
CA GLY A 81 33.58 2.30 -4.37
C GLY A 81 34.00 1.51 -5.61
N LYS A 82 33.24 0.48 -6.03
CA LYS A 82 33.58 -0.33 -7.22
C LYS A 82 33.35 0.43 -8.51
N LYS A 83 34.22 0.20 -9.49
CA LYS A 83 34.15 0.80 -10.83
C LYS A 83 33.27 -0.08 -11.72
N ILE A 84 32.33 0.52 -12.44
CA ILE A 84 31.55 -0.16 -13.47
C ILE A 84 32.45 -0.36 -14.70
N THR A 85 32.77 -1.61 -15.03
CA THR A 85 33.63 -1.95 -16.17
C THR A 85 32.82 -2.42 -17.38
N GLN A 86 31.65 -2.99 -17.16
CA GLN A 86 30.77 -3.46 -18.23
C GLN A 86 29.30 -3.35 -17.83
N ILE A 87 28.44 -3.04 -18.79
CA ILE A 87 26.98 -3.09 -18.65
C ILE A 87 26.46 -3.86 -19.87
N LYS A 88 25.69 -4.93 -19.66
CA LYS A 88 25.10 -5.72 -20.75
C LYS A 88 23.70 -6.21 -20.43
N GLN A 89 22.88 -6.36 -21.47
CA GLN A 89 21.63 -7.11 -21.40
C GLN A 89 21.95 -8.60 -21.54
N LEU A 90 21.31 -9.47 -20.75
CA LEU A 90 21.54 -10.92 -20.81
C LEU A 90 20.49 -11.61 -21.69
N ASN A 91 20.93 -12.42 -22.65
CA ASN A 91 20.11 -13.30 -23.50
C ASN A 91 18.86 -12.67 -24.15
N ASN A 92 18.88 -11.37 -24.47
CA ASN A 92 17.68 -10.63 -24.91
C ASN A 92 16.50 -10.72 -23.92
N GLU A 93 16.76 -11.01 -22.65
CA GLU A 93 15.76 -10.97 -21.59
C GLU A 93 15.70 -9.57 -20.98
N ARG A 94 14.70 -9.33 -20.13
CA ARG A 94 14.60 -8.11 -19.32
C ARG A 94 15.51 -8.18 -18.10
N ILE A 95 16.79 -8.42 -18.35
CA ILE A 95 17.83 -8.60 -17.34
C ILE A 95 19.06 -7.80 -17.76
N ILE A 96 19.54 -6.93 -16.88
CA ILE A 96 20.77 -6.16 -17.09
C ILE A 96 21.81 -6.60 -16.06
N GLN A 97 23.03 -6.87 -16.53
CA GLN A 97 24.18 -7.17 -15.68
C GLN A 97 25.19 -6.03 -15.73
N PHE A 98 25.53 -5.51 -14.56
CA PHE A 98 26.65 -4.61 -14.35
C PHE A 98 27.83 -5.44 -13.85
N THR A 99 29.00 -5.26 -14.46
CA THR A 99 30.27 -5.80 -13.94
C THR A 99 30.97 -4.69 -13.18
N LEU A 100 31.29 -4.98 -11.93
CA LEU A 100 31.81 -4.04 -10.95
C LEU A 100 33.14 -4.58 -10.42
N GLU A 101 34.19 -3.78 -10.56
CA GLU A 101 35.56 -4.22 -10.28
C GLU A 101 36.29 -3.26 -9.34
N THR A 102 37.15 -3.83 -8.50
CA THR A 102 38.27 -3.16 -7.83
C THR A 102 39.57 -3.83 -8.30
N GLN A 103 40.72 -3.42 -7.75
CA GLN A 103 41.98 -4.12 -8.00
C GLN A 103 41.99 -5.57 -7.49
N LYS A 104 41.13 -5.92 -6.51
CA LYS A 104 41.15 -7.21 -5.81
C LYS A 104 39.95 -8.11 -6.12
N GLU A 105 38.81 -7.52 -6.48
CA GLU A 105 37.55 -8.25 -6.59
C GLU A 105 36.76 -7.83 -7.83
N LYS A 106 36.09 -8.81 -8.42
CA LYS A 106 35.14 -8.66 -9.51
C LYS A 106 33.79 -9.23 -9.08
N LYS A 107 32.74 -8.42 -9.23
CA LYS A 107 31.37 -8.79 -8.89
C LYS A 107 30.43 -8.48 -10.04
N HIS A 108 29.29 -9.12 -10.03
CA HIS A 108 28.18 -8.81 -10.92
C HIS A 108 26.97 -8.34 -10.13
N LEU A 109 26.40 -7.20 -10.52
CA LEU A 109 25.06 -6.80 -10.11
C LEU A 109 24.11 -7.16 -11.24
N ILE A 110 23.25 -8.13 -10.98
CA ILE A 110 22.23 -8.64 -11.90
C ILE A 110 20.89 -8.03 -11.51
N ILE A 111 20.23 -7.39 -12.47
CA ILE A 111 18.98 -6.65 -12.29
C ILE A 111 17.92 -7.33 -13.14
N GLU A 112 17.04 -8.11 -12.50
CA GLU A 112 15.87 -8.72 -13.14
C GLU A 112 14.72 -7.70 -13.13
N LEU A 113 14.22 -7.33 -14.31
CA LEU A 113 13.19 -6.28 -14.52
C LEU A 113 11.85 -6.88 -14.98
N PHE A 114 11.49 -8.00 -14.38
CA PHE A 114 10.23 -8.70 -14.63
C PHE A 114 9.59 -9.16 -13.32
N ALA A 115 8.29 -9.46 -13.35
CA ALA A 115 7.50 -9.77 -12.16
C ALA A 115 7.64 -8.65 -11.11
N ASN A 116 8.11 -8.97 -9.91
CA ASN A 116 8.35 -8.01 -8.82
C ASN A 116 9.74 -7.36 -8.86
N GLY A 117 10.55 -7.70 -9.86
CA GLY A 117 11.96 -7.34 -9.98
C GLY A 117 12.85 -8.01 -8.93
N ASN A 118 14.15 -8.08 -9.21
CA ASN A 118 15.13 -8.59 -8.24
C ASN A 118 16.50 -7.99 -8.50
N LEU A 119 17.23 -7.66 -7.43
CA LEU A 119 18.64 -7.29 -7.48
C LEU A 119 19.45 -8.41 -6.85
N ILE A 120 20.34 -9.01 -7.63
CA ILE A 120 21.21 -10.10 -7.21
C ILE A 120 22.66 -9.66 -7.36
N ILE A 121 23.48 -9.91 -6.35
CA ILE A 121 24.94 -9.77 -6.43
C ILE A 121 25.56 -11.15 -6.51
N THR A 122 26.45 -11.34 -7.46
CA THR A 122 27.29 -12.54 -7.56
C THR A 122 28.77 -12.18 -7.54
N ASP A 123 29.61 -13.17 -7.24
CA ASP A 123 31.04 -13.10 -7.53
C ASP A 123 31.32 -13.30 -9.04
N SER A 124 32.60 -13.42 -9.40
CA SER A 124 33.08 -13.67 -10.77
C SER A 124 32.70 -15.03 -11.33
N GLU A 125 32.38 -16.01 -10.49
CA GLU A 125 31.95 -17.36 -10.89
C GLU A 125 30.42 -17.50 -10.92
N ASN A 126 29.71 -16.37 -10.83
CA ASN A 126 28.25 -16.28 -10.73
C ASN A 126 27.66 -16.92 -9.45
N LYS A 127 28.44 -17.15 -8.40
CA LYS A 127 27.90 -17.59 -7.10
C LYS A 127 27.22 -16.42 -6.40
N ILE A 128 25.99 -16.63 -5.96
CA ILE A 128 25.16 -15.59 -5.34
C ILE A 128 25.72 -15.22 -3.97
N ILE A 129 26.12 -13.95 -3.83
CA ILE A 129 26.57 -13.35 -2.56
C ILE A 129 25.35 -12.89 -1.75
N CYS A 130 24.42 -12.19 -2.40
CA CYS A 130 23.12 -11.83 -1.83
C CYS A 130 22.09 -11.52 -2.91
N ALA A 131 20.81 -11.64 -2.58
CA ALA A 131 19.69 -11.25 -3.44
C ALA A 131 18.65 -10.46 -2.63
N GLN A 132 17.94 -9.55 -3.29
CA GLN A 132 16.86 -8.78 -2.64
C GLN A 132 15.74 -9.71 -2.20
N GLU A 133 15.39 -10.65 -3.07
CA GLU A 133 14.45 -11.72 -2.79
C GLU A 133 15.09 -13.06 -3.14
N GLU A 134 15.19 -13.94 -2.14
CA GLU A 134 15.54 -15.34 -2.33
C GLU A 134 14.28 -16.14 -2.67
N ARG A 135 14.33 -16.95 -3.73
CA ARG A 135 13.19 -17.74 -4.17
C ARG A 135 13.66 -19.00 -4.89
N ALA A 136 12.96 -20.10 -4.64
CA ALA A 136 13.12 -21.36 -5.37
C ALA A 136 11.96 -21.53 -6.35
N TRP A 137 12.29 -21.78 -7.62
CA TRP A 137 11.38 -22.21 -8.66
C TRP A 137 11.74 -23.64 -9.08
N LYS A 138 10.88 -24.27 -9.89
CA LYS A 138 11.14 -25.61 -10.45
C LYS A 138 12.48 -25.67 -11.22
N ASP A 139 12.76 -24.65 -12.03
CA ASP A 139 13.90 -24.67 -12.96
C ASP A 139 15.13 -23.90 -12.46
N ARG A 140 14.99 -23.08 -11.40
CA ARG A 140 16.08 -22.27 -10.86
C ARG A 140 15.89 -21.95 -9.39
N THR A 141 16.99 -21.79 -8.66
CA THR A 141 16.96 -21.29 -7.28
C THR A 141 17.85 -20.06 -7.15
N ILE A 142 17.30 -18.99 -6.59
CA ILE A 142 18.03 -17.79 -6.22
C ILE A 142 18.17 -17.80 -4.70
N LYS A 143 19.35 -18.18 -4.22
CA LYS A 143 19.69 -18.27 -2.79
C LYS A 143 21.17 -18.02 -2.60
N LYS A 144 21.57 -17.38 -1.50
CA LYS A 144 22.98 -17.20 -1.17
C LYS A 144 23.77 -18.51 -1.25
N GLY A 145 24.94 -18.46 -1.88
CA GLY A 145 25.85 -19.59 -2.06
C GLY A 145 25.55 -20.48 -3.27
N GLN A 146 24.39 -20.34 -3.92
CA GLN A 146 24.06 -21.05 -5.15
C GLN A 146 24.60 -20.30 -6.37
N THR A 147 24.89 -21.01 -7.46
CA THR A 147 25.23 -20.39 -8.75
C THR A 147 23.98 -19.78 -9.38
N TYR A 148 24.06 -18.51 -9.77
CA TYR A 148 23.00 -17.81 -10.48
C TYR A 148 22.74 -18.47 -11.83
N LYS A 149 21.47 -18.77 -12.10
CA LYS A 149 20.98 -19.27 -13.39
C LYS A 149 19.94 -18.31 -13.94
N LEU A 150 20.05 -18.03 -15.24
CA LEU A 150 19.06 -17.26 -15.98
C LEU A 150 17.68 -17.94 -15.89
N PRO A 151 16.57 -17.17 -15.98
CA PRO A 151 15.26 -17.77 -16.13
C PRO A 151 15.20 -18.60 -17.42
N PRO A 152 14.30 -19.61 -17.48
CA PRO A 152 14.04 -20.34 -18.71
C PRO A 152 13.69 -19.37 -19.84
N THR A 153 14.41 -19.46 -20.96
CA THR A 153 14.21 -18.57 -22.11
C THR A 153 12.80 -18.74 -22.65
N LYS A 154 12.07 -17.63 -22.81
CA LYS A 154 10.77 -17.63 -23.47
C LYS A 154 10.94 -17.18 -24.92
N LYS A 155 10.15 -17.72 -25.85
CA LYS A 155 10.06 -17.17 -27.20
C LYS A 155 9.59 -15.72 -27.11
N HIS A 156 10.44 -14.78 -27.50
CA HIS A 156 10.06 -13.37 -27.57
C HIS A 156 9.14 -13.13 -28.76
N PRO A 157 8.18 -12.20 -28.67
CA PRO A 157 7.39 -11.78 -29.81
C PRO A 157 8.31 -11.33 -30.95
N THR A 158 8.12 -11.87 -32.15
CA THR A 158 8.96 -11.59 -33.33
C THR A 158 8.78 -10.17 -33.87
N LYS A 159 7.71 -9.47 -33.48
CA LYS A 159 7.40 -8.10 -33.90
C LYS A 159 7.27 -7.19 -32.68
N LEU A 160 8.40 -6.75 -32.14
CA LEU A 160 8.43 -5.64 -31.17
C LEU A 160 8.73 -4.35 -31.93
N LYS A 161 7.94 -3.31 -31.71
CA LYS A 161 8.22 -1.97 -32.23
C LYS A 161 9.37 -1.33 -31.43
N PRO A 162 10.26 -0.56 -32.07
CA PRO A 162 11.22 0.29 -31.37
C PRO A 162 10.51 1.23 -30.38
N PRO A 163 11.19 1.66 -29.31
CA PRO A 163 10.63 2.64 -28.38
C PRO A 163 10.33 3.96 -29.10
N GLU A 164 9.08 4.42 -28.99
CA GLU A 164 8.69 5.75 -29.46
C GLU A 164 9.14 6.80 -28.45
N LEU A 165 10.11 7.63 -28.83
CA LEU A 165 10.67 8.66 -27.94
C LEU A 165 9.83 9.93 -27.90
N GLY A 166 9.07 10.25 -28.96
CA GLY A 166 8.31 11.50 -29.05
C GLY A 166 9.25 12.71 -28.98
N GLN A 167 9.00 13.63 -28.04
CA GLN A 167 9.80 14.85 -27.83
C GLN A 167 11.10 14.65 -27.03
N TYR A 168 11.31 13.47 -26.44
CA TYR A 168 12.44 13.21 -25.54
C TYR A 168 13.68 12.75 -26.32
N LYS A 169 14.88 13.15 -25.87
CA LYS A 169 16.14 12.74 -26.53
C LYS A 169 16.50 11.29 -26.21
N THR A 170 16.14 10.84 -25.02
CA THR A 170 16.46 9.50 -24.52
C THR A 170 15.22 8.83 -23.93
N LEU A 171 15.22 7.50 -23.91
CA LEU A 171 14.17 6.74 -23.23
C LEU A 171 14.24 6.99 -21.72
N SER A 172 15.44 7.22 -21.16
CA SER A 172 15.60 7.64 -19.77
C SER A 172 14.88 8.95 -19.45
N GLU A 173 15.00 9.99 -20.29
CA GLU A 173 14.28 11.26 -20.13
C GLU A 173 12.76 11.06 -20.18
N LYS A 174 12.29 10.27 -21.15
CA LYS A 174 10.86 9.93 -21.27
C LYS A 174 10.35 9.26 -19.99
N ILE A 175 11.00 8.20 -19.53
CA ILE A 175 10.60 7.50 -18.30
C ILE A 175 10.70 8.43 -17.10
N ASP A 176 11.76 9.22 -16.97
CA ASP A 176 11.94 10.11 -15.83
C ASP A 176 10.85 11.17 -15.78
N SER A 177 10.50 11.79 -16.90
CA SER A 177 9.42 12.79 -16.98
C SER A 177 8.04 12.20 -16.69
N GLU A 178 7.73 11.01 -17.20
CA GLU A 178 6.48 10.32 -16.91
C GLU A 178 6.42 9.83 -15.46
N THR A 179 7.54 9.49 -14.84
CA THR A 179 7.54 8.91 -13.49
C THR A 179 7.57 10.01 -12.43
N THR A 180 6.55 10.07 -11.58
CA THR A 180 6.58 10.89 -10.38
C THR A 180 7.49 10.23 -9.36
N ILE A 181 8.65 10.83 -9.05
CA ILE A 181 9.46 10.37 -7.91
C ILE A 181 8.82 10.95 -6.66
N THR A 182 7.77 10.31 -6.17
CA THR A 182 7.20 10.64 -4.86
C THR A 182 8.13 10.14 -3.76
N ALA A 183 8.26 10.92 -2.69
CA ALA A 183 8.91 10.46 -1.47
C ALA A 183 8.30 9.10 -1.05
N PRO A 184 9.12 8.14 -0.58
CA PRO A 184 8.61 6.84 -0.21
C PRO A 184 7.57 7.01 0.89
N LYS A 185 6.35 6.51 0.66
CA LYS A 185 5.45 6.23 1.79
C LYS A 185 6.21 5.21 2.66
N PRO A 186 6.51 5.52 3.94
CA PRO A 186 7.26 4.60 4.77
C PRO A 186 6.59 3.23 4.76
N LYS A 187 7.36 2.17 4.46
CA LYS A 187 6.87 0.79 4.59
C LYS A 187 6.36 0.64 6.02
N LYS A 188 5.06 0.36 6.18
CA LYS A 188 4.42 0.19 7.50
C LYS A 188 5.21 -0.84 8.30
N THR A 189 5.88 -0.37 9.35
CA THR A 189 6.53 -1.22 10.34
C THR A 189 5.48 -2.07 11.05
N GLU A 190 5.91 -3.12 11.75
CA GLU A 190 5.00 -3.89 12.61
C GLU A 190 4.33 -3.01 13.66
N TYR A 191 5.05 -2.00 14.15
CA TYR A 191 4.52 -0.93 14.99
C TYR A 191 3.45 -0.09 14.27
N ASP A 192 3.67 0.31 13.02
CA ASP A 192 2.67 1.08 12.26
C ASP A 192 1.39 0.28 12.01
N LYS A 193 1.51 -1.02 11.73
CA LYS A 193 0.36 -1.93 11.62
C LYS A 193 -0.40 -2.03 12.94
N LYS A 194 0.33 -2.14 14.06
CA LYS A 194 -0.26 -2.18 15.41
C LYS A 194 -0.96 -0.85 15.75
N LYS A 195 -0.33 0.29 15.44
CA LYS A 195 -0.90 1.63 15.62
C LYS A 195 -2.17 1.81 14.81
N GLU A 196 -2.19 1.40 13.55
CA GLU A 196 -3.39 1.49 12.69
C GLU A 196 -4.53 0.60 13.20
N LYS A 197 -4.21 -0.63 13.66
CA LYS A 197 -5.20 -1.51 14.30
C LYS A 197 -5.80 -0.86 15.56
N LEU A 198 -4.96 -0.29 16.42
CA LEU A 198 -5.39 0.43 17.61
C LEU A 198 -6.22 1.68 17.27
N GLN A 199 -5.83 2.45 16.26
CA GLN A 199 -6.57 3.63 15.81
C GLN A 199 -7.97 3.26 15.28
N LYS A 200 -8.08 2.17 14.51
CA LYS A 200 -9.38 1.65 14.06
C LYS A 200 -10.26 1.23 15.24
N MET A 201 -9.67 0.56 16.23
CA MET A 201 -10.38 0.16 17.44
C MET A 201 -10.88 1.37 18.25
N ILE A 202 -10.02 2.37 18.46
CA ILE A 202 -10.38 3.62 19.15
C ILE A 202 -11.49 4.35 18.39
N LYS A 203 -11.42 4.40 17.05
CA LYS A 203 -12.47 5.03 16.24
C LYS A 203 -13.82 4.33 16.43
N ALA A 204 -13.85 3.00 16.34
CA ALA A 204 -15.07 2.23 16.54
C ALA A 204 -15.64 2.40 17.96
N GLN A 205 -14.77 2.42 18.98
CA GLN A 205 -15.18 2.68 20.37
C GLN A 205 -15.76 4.09 20.55
N LYS A 206 -15.15 5.12 19.94
CA LYS A 206 -15.67 6.49 19.98
C LYS A 206 -17.03 6.63 19.28
N GLU A 207 -17.20 5.97 18.12
CA GLU A 207 -18.48 5.94 17.42
C GLU A 207 -19.57 5.25 18.28
N THR A 208 -19.22 4.13 18.93
CA THR A 208 -20.12 3.42 19.84
C THR A 208 -20.49 4.27 21.05
N ALA A 209 -19.52 4.92 21.70
CA ALA A 209 -19.76 5.80 22.84
C ALA A 209 -20.69 6.96 22.47
N LYS A 210 -20.46 7.59 21.30
CA LYS A 210 -21.34 8.66 20.79
C LYS A 210 -22.77 8.17 20.56
N GLU A 211 -22.96 6.94 20.08
CA GLU A 211 -24.29 6.37 19.92
C GLU A 211 -24.96 6.10 21.28
N GLN A 212 -24.21 5.61 22.27
CA GLN A 212 -24.69 5.41 23.63
C GLN A 212 -25.06 6.73 24.31
N GLU A 213 -24.26 7.78 24.17
CA GLU A 213 -24.57 9.13 24.68
C GLU A 213 -25.87 9.67 24.08
N LYS A 214 -26.08 9.50 22.76
CA LYS A 214 -27.33 9.88 22.11
C LYS A 214 -28.52 9.12 22.67
N LYS A 215 -28.39 7.81 22.87
CA LYS A 215 -29.44 6.97 23.47
C LYS A 215 -29.73 7.38 24.91
N ALA A 216 -28.69 7.66 25.70
CA ALA A 216 -28.83 8.14 27.08
C ALA A 216 -29.58 9.48 27.12
N ALA A 217 -29.21 10.44 26.26
CA ALA A 217 -29.91 11.73 26.17
C ALA A 217 -31.38 11.57 25.73
N GLU A 218 -31.67 10.67 24.78
CA GLU A 218 -33.05 10.39 24.37
C GLU A 218 -33.87 9.75 25.50
N LEU A 219 -33.30 8.78 26.21
CA LEU A 219 -33.94 8.11 27.35
C LEU A 219 -34.16 9.08 28.51
N GLN A 220 -33.19 9.94 28.80
CA GLN A 220 -33.31 10.98 29.81
C GLN A 220 -34.48 11.92 29.46
N LYS A 221 -34.54 12.43 28.22
CA LYS A 221 -35.64 13.29 27.77
C LYS A 221 -37.01 12.60 27.87
N LYS A 222 -37.07 11.29 27.58
CA LYS A 222 -38.30 10.50 27.79
C LYS A 222 -38.65 10.39 29.27
N GLY A 223 -37.66 10.14 30.13
CA GLY A 223 -37.84 10.07 31.58
C GLY A 223 -38.34 11.40 32.17
N GLU A 224 -37.74 12.52 31.77
CA GLU A 224 -38.17 13.87 32.16
C GLU A 224 -39.64 14.13 31.77
N LYS A 225 -40.01 13.83 30.52
CA LYS A 225 -41.42 13.92 30.08
C LYS A 225 -42.38 13.06 30.90
N ILE A 226 -41.98 11.84 31.24
CA ILE A 226 -42.80 10.95 32.08
C ILE A 226 -42.98 11.57 33.46
N TYR A 227 -41.93 12.15 34.04
CA TYR A 227 -41.97 12.77 35.34
C TYR A 227 -42.86 14.04 35.34
N GLU A 228 -42.71 14.90 34.34
CA GLU A 228 -43.56 16.08 34.12
C GLU A 228 -45.05 15.70 34.05
N LYS A 229 -45.37 14.56 33.43
CA LYS A 229 -46.73 14.08 33.18
C LYS A 229 -47.17 12.95 34.09
N TYR A 230 -46.48 12.75 35.21
CA TYR A 230 -46.65 11.57 36.06
C TYR A 230 -48.09 11.36 36.55
N GLN A 231 -48.76 12.43 36.99
CA GLN A 231 -50.14 12.37 37.48
C GLN A 231 -51.13 12.04 36.36
N GLU A 232 -51.02 12.72 35.21
CA GLU A 232 -51.87 12.49 34.03
C GLU A 232 -51.68 11.06 33.49
N LEU A 233 -50.43 10.56 33.45
CA LEU A 233 -50.11 9.19 33.09
C LEU A 233 -50.72 8.18 34.07
N THR A 234 -50.58 8.40 35.37
CA THR A 234 -51.11 7.52 36.42
C THR A 234 -52.63 7.43 36.35
N GLN A 235 -53.32 8.56 36.20
CA GLN A 235 -54.77 8.63 36.01
C GLN A 235 -55.19 7.89 34.74
N THR A 236 -54.51 8.14 33.61
CA THR A 236 -54.78 7.44 32.34
C THR A 236 -54.63 5.93 32.49
N ILE A 237 -53.56 5.45 33.13
CA ILE A 237 -53.32 4.03 33.39
C ILE A 237 -54.42 3.43 34.27
N ASN A 238 -54.82 4.13 35.34
CA ASN A 238 -55.85 3.65 36.26
C ASN A 238 -57.23 3.56 35.58
N THR A 239 -57.60 4.55 34.76
CA THR A 239 -58.83 4.52 33.96
C THR A 239 -58.86 3.31 33.03
N ILE A 240 -57.76 3.04 32.34
CA ILE A 240 -57.67 1.89 31.43
C ILE A 240 -57.73 0.57 32.20
N LYS A 241 -56.99 0.44 33.31
CA LYS A 241 -57.05 -0.75 34.17
C LYS A 241 -58.46 -1.01 34.72
N GLN A 242 -59.23 0.04 35.00
CA GLN A 242 -60.60 -0.09 35.45
C GLN A 242 -61.51 -0.63 34.33
N GLU A 243 -61.40 -0.11 33.11
CA GLU A 243 -62.13 -0.62 31.94
C GLU A 243 -61.72 -2.06 31.58
N GLN A 244 -60.45 -2.41 31.77
CA GLN A 244 -59.95 -3.77 31.54
C GLN A 244 -60.55 -4.83 32.48
N LYS A 245 -61.21 -4.43 33.58
CA LYS A 245 -61.93 -5.38 34.45
C LYS A 245 -63.17 -5.96 33.77
N THR A 246 -63.75 -5.25 32.81
CA THR A 246 -65.02 -5.63 32.16
C THR A 246 -64.91 -5.79 30.66
N LYS A 247 -63.86 -5.24 30.02
CA LYS A 247 -63.67 -5.25 28.57
C LYS A 247 -62.24 -5.65 28.19
N SER A 248 -62.09 -6.36 27.07
CA SER A 248 -60.80 -6.64 26.45
C SER A 248 -60.17 -5.39 25.85
N LEU A 249 -58.84 -5.41 25.65
CA LEU A 249 -58.12 -4.30 25.00
C LEU A 249 -58.61 -4.02 23.56
N GLN A 250 -59.12 -5.04 22.85
CA GLN A 250 -59.70 -4.87 21.52
C GLN A 250 -61.03 -4.09 21.58
N GLU A 251 -61.84 -4.33 22.60
CA GLU A 251 -63.10 -3.61 22.82
C GLU A 251 -62.84 -2.16 23.27
N ILE A 252 -61.87 -1.95 24.16
CA ILE A 252 -61.44 -0.61 24.59
C ILE A 252 -60.91 0.18 23.38
N GLN A 253 -60.14 -0.46 22.49
CA GLN A 253 -59.64 0.16 21.27
C GLN A 253 -60.78 0.65 20.34
N LYS A 254 -61.89 -0.10 20.23
CA LYS A 254 -63.07 0.31 19.45
C LYS A 254 -63.81 1.50 20.08
N GLN A 255 -63.64 1.74 21.39
CA GLN A 255 -64.34 2.77 22.15
C GLN A 255 -63.45 3.93 22.61
N LEU A 256 -62.26 4.10 22.03
CA LEU A 256 -61.29 5.13 22.43
C LEU A 256 -61.87 6.55 22.51
N LYS A 257 -62.80 6.91 21.62
CA LYS A 257 -63.46 8.23 21.62
C LYS A 257 -64.36 8.49 22.84
N LYS A 258 -64.80 7.43 23.52
CA LYS A 258 -65.67 7.49 24.72
C LYS A 258 -64.87 7.48 26.02
N LEU A 259 -63.57 7.16 25.97
CA LEU A 259 -62.71 7.18 27.15
C LEU A 259 -62.34 8.62 27.51
N GLN A 260 -62.66 9.03 28.73
CA GLN A 260 -62.18 10.30 29.28
C GLN A 260 -60.87 10.03 30.02
N THR A 261 -59.76 10.32 29.35
CA THR A 261 -58.42 10.26 29.93
C THR A 261 -57.73 11.61 29.81
N PRO A 262 -56.94 12.04 30.80
CA PRO A 262 -56.24 13.32 30.76
C PRO A 262 -55.20 13.37 29.62
N LEU A 263 -54.63 12.23 29.23
CA LEU A 263 -53.80 12.12 28.04
C LEU A 263 -54.56 11.48 26.89
N LYS A 264 -54.33 11.98 25.67
CA LYS A 264 -54.92 11.44 24.45
C LYS A 264 -54.25 10.12 24.08
N ILE A 265 -55.04 9.05 24.02
CA ILE A 265 -54.58 7.73 23.56
C ILE A 265 -54.54 7.74 22.03
N LYS A 266 -53.35 7.58 21.45
CA LYS A 266 -53.14 7.50 20.00
C LYS A 266 -53.40 6.11 19.44
N LYS A 267 -52.97 5.07 20.16
CA LYS A 267 -53.05 3.68 19.70
C LYS A 267 -53.00 2.71 20.87
N ILE A 268 -53.76 1.62 20.76
CA ILE A 268 -53.64 0.44 21.62
C ILE A 268 -53.15 -0.71 20.74
N ASN A 269 -52.17 -1.48 21.23
CA ASN A 269 -51.75 -2.74 20.65
C ASN A 269 -52.11 -3.88 21.62
N PRO A 270 -53.23 -4.57 21.40
CA PRO A 270 -53.69 -5.65 22.28
C PRO A 270 -52.70 -6.82 22.38
N GLU A 271 -52.03 -7.20 21.28
CA GLU A 271 -51.11 -8.34 21.25
C GLU A 271 -49.85 -8.09 22.08
N LYS A 272 -49.32 -6.87 22.02
CA LYS A 272 -48.12 -6.46 22.79
C LYS A 272 -48.47 -5.87 24.15
N GLN A 273 -49.76 -5.78 24.48
CA GLN A 273 -50.27 -5.08 25.66
C GLN A 273 -49.70 -3.66 25.84
N THR A 274 -49.48 -2.93 24.74
CA THR A 274 -48.92 -1.57 24.78
C THR A 274 -49.96 -0.51 24.42
N ILE A 275 -49.86 0.65 25.07
CA ILE A 275 -50.72 1.81 24.84
C ILE A 275 -49.84 3.01 24.56
N ILE A 276 -50.09 3.68 23.45
CA ILE A 276 -49.36 4.86 23.00
C ILE A 276 -50.21 6.08 23.32
N VAL A 277 -49.68 6.95 24.18
CA VAL A 277 -50.30 8.22 24.57
C VAL A 277 -49.51 9.40 24.02
N GLU A 278 -50.19 10.52 23.82
CA GLU A 278 -49.58 11.80 23.44
C GLU A 278 -49.10 12.54 24.69
N VAL A 279 -47.79 12.84 24.74
CA VAL A 279 -47.08 13.48 25.88
C VAL A 279 -46.27 14.68 25.41
#